data_AF-A0A3M1XUZ4-F1
#
_entry.id   AF-A0A3M1XUZ4-F1
#
_cell.length_a   1.000
_cell.length_b   1.000
_cell.length_c   1.000
_cell.angle_alpha   90.00
_cell.angle_beta   90.00
_cell.angle_gamma   90.00
#
_symmetry.space_group_name_H-M   'P 1'
#
loop_
_entity.id
_entity.type
_entity.pdbx_description
1 polymer ?
#
loop_
_entity_poly.entity_id
_entity_poly.type
_entity_poly.pdbx_seq_one_letter_code
_entity_poly.pdbx_strand_id
1 'polypeptide(L)'
;MAQCSAAGDLCIWGGSAAGGAQDDIMAWQGEFWQAFSPQNRPSARYAYRIAYDPVRQALILFGGYDGVNSLGDTWEWDGQTWTQLHPALSPPPRHAHAMAYDPVNHVILLFGG
;
A
#
# COMPACT_ATOMS: atom_id res chain seq x y z
N MET A 1 13.39 -17.70 7.02
CA MET A 1 12.73 -16.73 6.11
C MET A 1 11.59 -16.12 6.91
N ALA A 2 11.76 -14.90 7.41
CA ALA A 2 10.69 -14.21 8.12
C ALA A 2 9.71 -13.69 7.07
N GLN A 3 8.45 -14.11 7.17
CA GLN A 3 7.37 -13.77 6.24
C GLN A 3 6.54 -12.67 6.87
N CYS A 4 6.35 -11.55 6.16
CA CYS A 4 5.36 -10.51 6.49
C CYS A 4 3.94 -11.06 6.22
N SER A 5 3.52 -12.09 6.95
CA SER A 5 2.17 -12.60 6.80
C SER A 5 1.21 -11.71 7.59
N ALA A 6 0.02 -11.46 7.03
CA ALA A 6 -1.06 -10.71 7.68
C ALA A 6 -1.59 -11.36 8.98
N ALA A 7 -0.95 -12.44 9.46
CA ALA A 7 -1.35 -13.24 10.60
C ALA A 7 -0.40 -13.11 11.82
N GLY A 8 0.58 -12.20 11.83
CA GLY A 8 1.44 -12.03 13.01
C GLY A 8 2.41 -10.85 13.02
N ASP A 9 2.79 -10.31 11.86
CA ASP A 9 3.77 -9.22 11.76
C ASP A 9 3.10 -7.92 11.29
N LEU A 10 3.39 -6.80 11.97
CA LEU A 10 2.94 -5.46 11.53
C LEU A 10 3.92 -4.94 10.49
N CYS A 11 3.49 -4.86 9.23
CA CYS A 11 4.29 -4.33 8.13
C CYS A 11 3.83 -2.90 7.78
N ILE A 12 4.73 -1.93 7.92
CA ILE A 12 4.53 -0.53 7.54
C ILE A 12 5.21 -0.30 6.20
N TRP A 13 4.51 0.34 5.27
CA TRP A 13 5.04 0.67 3.95
C TRP A 13 5.27 2.17 3.84
N GLY A 14 6.42 2.56 3.29
CA GLY A 14 6.77 3.93 2.95
C GLY A 14 6.74 4.92 4.12
N GLY A 15 6.74 6.20 3.78
CA GLY A 15 6.75 7.30 4.74
C GLY A 15 7.46 8.52 4.17
N SER A 16 7.54 9.59 4.96
CA SER A 16 8.35 10.77 4.62
C SER A 16 9.50 10.89 5.63
N ALA A 17 10.73 10.81 5.14
CA ALA A 17 11.93 11.16 5.91
C ALA A 17 12.45 12.52 5.46
N ALA A 18 13.40 13.11 6.20
CA ALA A 18 14.01 14.41 5.87
C ALA A 18 14.65 14.49 4.46
N GLY A 19 14.78 13.35 3.76
CA GLY A 19 15.27 13.24 2.39
C GLY A 19 14.22 12.96 1.30
N GLY A 20 12.93 12.83 1.62
CA GLY A 20 11.85 12.60 0.65
C GLY A 20 10.91 11.43 0.97
N ALA A 21 10.05 11.07 0.00
CA ALA A 21 9.19 9.90 0.05
C ALA A 21 10.04 8.64 0.03
N GLN A 22 9.76 7.75 0.97
CA GLN A 22 10.37 6.44 1.03
C GLN A 22 9.43 5.41 0.40
N ASP A 23 10.01 4.44 -0.28
CA ASP A 23 9.33 3.27 -0.87
C ASP A 23 9.76 1.95 -0.20
N ASP A 24 10.51 2.04 0.91
CA ASP A 24 10.94 0.90 1.71
C ASP A 24 9.75 0.27 2.44
N ILE A 25 9.83 -1.05 2.64
CA ILE A 25 8.89 -1.78 3.49
C ILE A 25 9.61 -2.06 4.80
N MET A 26 9.01 -1.69 5.91
CA MET A 26 9.54 -1.95 7.24
C MET A 26 8.61 -2.88 8.00
N ALA A 27 9.09 -4.07 8.38
CA ALA A 27 8.34 -4.98 9.24
C ALA A 27 8.77 -4.83 10.69
N TRP A 28 7.82 -4.66 11.59
CA TRP A 28 8.08 -4.74 13.03
C TRP A 28 8.05 -6.20 13.47
N GLN A 29 9.18 -6.68 13.98
CA GLN A 29 9.35 -8.07 14.43
C GLN A 29 9.12 -8.23 15.94
N GLY A 30 8.39 -7.31 16.58
CA GLY A 30 8.16 -7.31 18.02
C GLY A 30 9.25 -6.61 18.85
N GLU A 31 10.51 -6.63 18.37
CA GLU A 31 11.66 -6.03 19.06
C GLU A 31 12.49 -5.08 18.18
N PHE A 32 12.49 -5.30 16.86
CA PHE A 32 13.24 -4.48 15.91
C PHE A 32 12.48 -4.31 14.58
N TRP A 33 12.86 -3.27 13.85
CA TRP A 33 12.42 -3.03 12.50
C TRP A 33 13.35 -3.73 11.50
N GLN A 34 12.78 -4.46 10.55
CA GLN A 34 13.52 -5.06 9.44
C GLN A 34 13.07 -4.45 8.11
N ALA A 35 14.04 -3.99 7.31
CA ALA A 35 13.79 -3.47 5.98
C ALA A 35 13.64 -4.60 4.96
N PHE A 36 12.65 -4.46 4.08
CA PHE A 36 12.41 -5.31 2.91
C PHE A 36 12.33 -4.44 1.65
N SER A 37 13.02 -4.88 0.60
CA SER A 37 13.04 -4.19 -0.70
C SER A 37 12.72 -5.18 -1.83
N PRO A 38 11.45 -5.56 -2.01
CA PRO A 38 11.04 -6.38 -3.14
C PRO A 38 11.29 -5.64 -4.46
N GLN A 39 11.73 -6.36 -5.49
CA GLN A 39 12.15 -5.77 -6.76
C GLN A 39 10.98 -5.18 -7.56
N ASN A 40 9.80 -5.79 -7.45
CA ASN A 40 8.55 -5.26 -7.96
C ASN A 40 7.80 -4.59 -6.80
N ARG A 41 7.60 -3.27 -6.86
CA ARG A 41 6.96 -2.46 -5.82
C ARG A 41 6.48 -1.12 -6.37
N PRO A 42 5.49 -0.47 -5.73
CA PRO A 42 5.10 0.88 -6.09
C PRO A 42 6.29 1.84 -5.96
N SER A 43 6.36 2.82 -6.86
CA SER A 43 7.33 3.92 -6.75
C SER A 43 7.13 4.72 -5.46
N ALA A 44 8.20 5.40 -5.02
CA ALA A 44 8.14 6.37 -3.94
C ALA A 44 7.06 7.43 -4.20
N ARG A 45 6.19 7.62 -3.20
CA ARG A 45 4.99 8.46 -3.31
C ARG A 45 4.54 8.96 -1.94
N TYR A 46 3.89 10.12 -1.93
CA TYR A 46 3.24 10.71 -0.76
C TYR A 46 1.72 10.55 -0.83
N ALA A 47 1.06 10.70 0.31
CA ALA A 47 -0.40 10.85 0.41
C ALA A 47 -1.22 9.79 -0.35
N TYR A 48 -0.66 8.60 -0.56
CA TYR A 48 -1.38 7.42 -0.99
C TYR A 48 -2.21 6.87 0.17
N ARG A 49 -3.07 5.90 -0.11
CA ARG A 49 -3.77 5.14 0.92
C ARG A 49 -3.65 3.65 0.66
N ILE A 50 -3.69 2.90 1.76
CA ILE A 50 -3.72 1.45 1.78
C ILE A 50 -4.95 1.02 2.59
N ALA A 51 -5.65 -0.01 2.14
CA ALA A 51 -6.65 -0.72 2.92
C ALA A 51 -6.38 -2.23 2.89
N TYR A 52 -6.62 -2.91 4.00
CA TYR A 52 -6.51 -4.37 4.09
C TYR A 52 -7.82 -5.02 3.65
N ASP A 53 -7.75 -5.96 2.70
CA ASP A 53 -8.83 -6.83 2.30
C ASP A 53 -8.68 -8.20 3.00
N PRO A 54 -9.49 -8.50 4.03
CA PRO A 54 -9.40 -9.76 4.77
C PRO A 54 -9.86 -10.98 3.97
N VAL A 55 -10.63 -10.82 2.88
CA VAL A 55 -11.07 -11.93 2.04
C VAL A 55 -9.92 -12.40 1.13
N ARG A 56 -9.17 -11.44 0.58
CA ARG A 56 -7.96 -11.72 -0.21
C ARG A 56 -6.70 -11.88 0.64
N GLN A 57 -6.79 -11.53 1.93
CA GLN A 57 -5.67 -11.43 2.85
C GLN A 57 -4.55 -10.53 2.32
N ALA A 58 -4.91 -9.44 1.64
CA ALA A 58 -4.00 -8.59 0.90
C ALA A 58 -4.13 -7.12 1.27
N LEU A 59 -3.05 -6.34 1.12
CA LEU A 59 -3.11 -4.88 1.19
C LEU A 59 -3.33 -4.32 -0.21
N ILE A 60 -4.29 -3.41 -0.34
CA ILE A 60 -4.55 -2.70 -1.59
C ILE A 60 -4.12 -1.26 -1.42
N LEU A 61 -3.15 -0.84 -2.24
CA LEU A 61 -2.67 0.52 -2.35
C LEU A 61 -3.31 1.19 -3.58
N PHE A 62 -3.72 2.44 -3.44
CA PHE A 62 -4.15 3.26 -4.58
C PHE A 62 -3.57 4.67 -4.54
N GLY A 63 -3.18 5.13 -5.73
CA GLY A 63 -2.81 6.50 -6.01
C GLY A 63 -1.63 7.03 -5.19
N GLY A 64 -1.69 8.32 -4.85
CA GLY A 64 -0.60 9.07 -4.22
C GLY A 64 -0.03 10.15 -5.13
N TYR A 65 1.06 10.76 -4.70
CA TYR A 65 1.74 11.86 -5.40
C TYR A 65 3.24 11.56 -5.48
N ASP A 66 3.83 11.57 -6.67
CA ASP A 66 5.26 11.24 -6.87
C ASP A 66 6.20 12.46 -6.69
N GLY A 67 5.66 13.62 -6.32
CA GLY A 67 6.41 14.89 -6.29
C GLY A 67 6.12 15.79 -7.49
N VAL A 68 5.51 15.25 -8.55
CA VAL A 68 5.16 15.97 -9.79
C VAL A 68 3.70 15.74 -10.19
N ASN A 69 3.22 14.50 -10.16
CA ASN A 69 1.92 14.08 -10.64
C ASN A 69 1.15 13.31 -9.57
N SER A 70 -0.19 13.41 -9.62
CA SER A 70 -1.05 12.45 -8.94
C SER A 70 -0.99 11.11 -9.67
N LEU A 71 -0.96 10.03 -8.91
CA LEU A 71 -0.91 8.66 -9.38
C LEU A 71 -2.31 8.03 -9.28
N GLY A 72 -2.59 7.07 -10.17
CA GLY A 72 -3.87 6.35 -10.25
C GLY A 72 -3.70 4.85 -10.47
N ASP A 73 -2.51 4.34 -10.20
CA ASP A 73 -2.19 2.92 -10.20
C ASP A 73 -2.72 2.25 -8.93
N THR A 74 -3.09 0.98 -9.09
CA THR A 74 -3.52 0.10 -8.00
C THR A 74 -2.46 -0.98 -7.81
N TRP A 75 -2.09 -1.24 -6.57
CA TRP A 75 -1.14 -2.28 -6.22
C TRP A 75 -1.71 -3.20 -5.14
N GLU A 76 -1.41 -4.48 -5.25
CA GLU A 76 -1.76 -5.51 -4.26
C GLU A 76 -0.48 -6.08 -3.63
N TRP A 77 -0.49 -6.20 -2.31
CA TRP A 77 0.53 -6.92 -1.55
C TRP A 77 -0.08 -8.18 -0.93
N ASP A 78 0.46 -9.34 -1.30
CA ASP A 78 0.00 -10.66 -0.85
C ASP A 78 0.68 -11.15 0.44
N GLY A 79 1.51 -10.33 1.08
CA GLY A 79 2.36 -10.72 2.21
C GLY A 79 3.84 -10.97 1.83
N GLN A 80 4.14 -11.08 0.54
CA GLN A 80 5.48 -11.39 0.03
C GLN A 80 5.92 -10.53 -1.15
N THR A 81 5.00 -10.20 -2.06
CA THR A 81 5.29 -9.48 -3.29
C THR A 81 4.23 -8.43 -3.60
N TRP A 82 4.67 -7.30 -4.17
CA TRP A 82 3.74 -6.34 -4.75
C TRP A 82 3.46 -6.72 -6.19
N THR A 83 2.19 -6.63 -6.58
CA THR A 83 1.73 -6.80 -7.95
C THR A 83 0.93 -5.57 -8.35
N GLN A 84 1.30 -4.94 -9.47
CA GLN A 84 0.49 -3.86 -10.03
C GLN A 84 -0.75 -4.48 -10.67
N LEU A 85 -1.91 -4.01 -10.25
CA LEU A 85 -3.18 -4.42 -10.83
C LEU A 85 -3.55 -3.49 -11.99
N HIS A 86 -4.26 -4.04 -12.98
CA HIS A 86 -4.79 -3.30 -14.12
C HIS A 86 -6.32 -3.47 -14.25
N PRO A 87 -7.11 -2.92 -13.32
CA PRO A 87 -8.57 -2.98 -13.42
C PRO A 87 -9.08 -2.28 -14.69
N ALA A 88 -10.12 -2.84 -15.32
CA ALA A 88 -10.73 -2.24 -16.50
C ALA A 88 -11.36 -0.86 -16.21
N LEU A 89 -11.81 -0.65 -14.97
CA LEU A 89 -12.30 0.62 -14.46
C LEU A 89 -11.46 1.00 -13.26
N SER A 90 -10.77 2.13 -13.34
CA SER A 90 -9.97 2.70 -12.26
C SER A 90 -10.41 4.14 -12.00
N PRO A 91 -10.46 4.60 -10.74
CA PRO A 91 -10.67 6.01 -10.46
C PRO A 91 -9.58 6.87 -11.12
N PRO A 92 -9.85 8.15 -11.42
CA PRO A 92 -8.81 9.07 -11.86
C PRO A 92 -7.67 9.18 -10.82
N PRO A 93 -6.43 9.48 -11.29
CA PRO A 93 -5.29 9.72 -10.41
C PRO A 93 -5.60 10.75 -9.32
N ARG A 94 -5.25 10.45 -8.07
CA ARG A 94 -5.55 11.29 -6.90
C ARG A 94 -4.60 10.99 -5.74
N HIS A 95 -4.54 11.92 -4.79
CA HIS A 95 -3.78 11.79 -3.56
C HIS A 95 -4.56 12.42 -2.40
N ALA A 96 -4.11 12.20 -1.16
CA ALA A 96 -4.75 12.69 0.07
C ALA A 96 -6.22 12.25 0.28
N HIS A 97 -6.66 11.20 -0.44
CA HIS A 97 -7.97 10.58 -0.30
C HIS A 97 -8.05 9.70 0.97
N ALA A 98 -9.15 8.99 1.17
CA ALA A 98 -9.31 7.96 2.21
C ALA A 98 -9.71 6.62 1.58
N MET A 99 -9.28 5.51 2.20
CA MET A 99 -9.70 4.16 1.84
C MET A 99 -10.06 3.35 3.08
N ALA A 100 -11.11 2.53 2.99
CA ALA A 100 -11.51 1.60 4.05
C ALA A 100 -12.18 0.36 3.46
N TYR A 101 -11.97 -0.79 4.09
CA TYR A 101 -12.70 -2.01 3.76
C TYR A 101 -14.06 -2.03 4.46
N ASP A 102 -15.12 -2.29 3.70
CA ASP A 102 -16.47 -2.53 4.19
C ASP A 102 -16.70 -4.05 4.35
N PRO A 103 -16.77 -4.58 5.59
CA PRO A 103 -16.93 -6.00 5.83
C PRO A 103 -18.34 -6.52 5.55
N VAL A 104 -19.34 -5.66 5.41
CA VAL A 104 -20.72 -6.08 5.10
C VAL A 104 -20.87 -6.34 3.61
N ASN A 105 -20.30 -5.45 2.78
CA ASN A 105 -20.41 -5.54 1.32
C ASN A 105 -19.17 -6.19 0.67
N HIS A 106 -18.13 -6.47 1.44
CA HIS A 106 -16.85 -7.04 0.97
C HIS A 106 -16.16 -6.21 -0.12
N VAL A 107 -16.18 -4.88 0.04
CA VAL A 107 -15.58 -3.93 -0.92
C VAL A 107 -14.63 -2.97 -0.23
N ILE A 108 -13.68 -2.42 -0.99
CA ILE A 108 -12.90 -1.27 -0.55
C ILE A 108 -13.58 0.00 -1.05
N LEU A 109 -13.93 0.87 -0.12
CA LEU A 109 -14.45 2.19 -0.39
C LEU A 109 -13.29 3.18 -0.54
N LEU A 110 -13.41 4.06 -1.51
CA LEU A 110 -12.49 5.18 -1.73
C LEU A 110 -13.30 6.48 -1.72
N PHE A 111 -12.82 7.50 -1.00
CA PHE A 111 -13.51 8.79 -0.89
C PHE A 111 -12.54 9.98 -0.86
N GLY A 112 -12.97 11.09 -1.46
CA GLY A 112 -12.22 12.34 -1.52
C GLY A 112 -10.97 12.27 -2.41
N GLY A 113 -10.12 13.29 -2.26
CA GLY A 113 -8.93 13.51 -3.09
C GLY A 113 -9.27 14.02 -4.48
#